data_AF-A0A9W5X453-F1
#
_entry.id   AF-A0A9W5X453-F1
#
_cell.length_a   1.000
_cell.length_b   1.000
_cell.length_c   1.000
_cell.angle_alpha   90.00
_cell.angle_beta   90.00
_cell.angle_gamma   90.00
#
_symmetry.space_group_name_H-M   'P 1'
#
loop_
_entity.id
_entity.type
_entity.pdbx_description
1 polymer ?
#
loop_
_entity_poly.entity_id
_entity_poly.type
_entity_poly.pdbx_seq_one_letter_code
_entity_poly.pdbx_strand_id
1 'polypeptide(L)'
;MSEEIKLIFEDVENTLAELRASVQSLKPTSVVAITDNQLATADKLNMINQTLDQVITSYKTLLLNNEEATINSVKALKDTEEKAASAIQLLE
;
A
#
# COMPACT_ATOMS: atom_id res chain seq x y z
N MET A 1 11.26 21.96 19.46
CA MET A 1 9.82 21.67 19.49
C MET A 1 9.68 20.20 19.22
N SER A 2 9.33 19.40 20.23
CA SER A 2 9.09 17.96 20.05
C SER A 2 7.60 17.81 19.81
N GLU A 3 7.21 17.46 18.58
CA GLU A 3 5.85 17.00 18.33
C GLU A 3 5.71 15.62 18.96
N GLU A 4 4.81 15.49 19.94
CA GLU A 4 4.50 14.21 20.58
C GLU A 4 3.73 13.36 19.57
N ILE A 5 4.25 12.18 19.25
CA ILE A 5 3.58 11.22 18.37
C ILE A 5 2.61 10.41 19.23
N LYS A 6 1.32 10.70 19.13
CA LYS A 6 0.25 9.89 19.75
C LYS A 6 -0.29 8.91 18.73
N LEU A 7 -0.16 7.62 19.00
CA LEU A 7 -0.56 6.56 18.07
C LEU A 7 -1.54 5.60 18.74
N ILE A 8 -2.69 5.38 18.09
CA ILE A 8 -3.64 4.32 18.45
C ILE A 8 -3.36 3.15 17.50
N PHE A 9 -2.69 2.12 18.01
CA PHE A 9 -2.22 1.00 17.20
C PHE A 9 -3.34 0.30 16.42
N GLU A 10 -4.49 0.09 17.07
CA GLU A 10 -5.65 -0.56 16.48
C GLU A 10 -6.22 0.23 15.29
N ASP A 11 -6.30 1.56 15.38
CA ASP A 11 -6.79 2.41 14.29
C ASP A 11 -5.90 2.33 13.05
N VAL A 12 -4.58 2.24 13.27
CA VAL A 12 -3.61 2.09 12.18
C VAL A 12 -3.73 0.72 11.53
N GLU A 13 -3.81 -0.35 12.32
CA GLU A 13 -3.98 -1.72 11.80
C GLU A 13 -5.28 -1.86 10.99
N ASN A 14 -6.39 -1.31 11.49
CA ASN A 14 -7.68 -1.32 10.81
C ASN A 14 -7.63 -0.56 9.48
N THR A 15 -7.05 0.65 9.48
CA THR A 15 -6.91 1.46 8.26
C THR A 15 -6.02 0.76 7.21
N LEU A 16 -4.94 0.11 7.65
CA LEU A 16 -4.05 -0.64 6.75
C LEU A 16 -4.73 -1.91 6.20
N ALA A 17 -5.58 -2.57 7.00
CA ALA A 17 -6.38 -3.70 6.53
C ALA A 17 -7.40 -3.26 5.46
N GLU A 18 -8.07 -2.12 5.64
CA GLU A 18 -8.97 -1.52 4.65
C GLU A 18 -8.23 -1.13 3.36
N LEU A 19 -7.04 -0.55 3.49
CA LEU A 19 -6.16 -0.26 2.36
C LEU A 19 -5.82 -1.54 1.59
N ARG A 20 -5.38 -2.59 2.27
CA ARG A 20 -5.05 -3.88 1.66
C ARG A 20 -6.26 -4.47 0.93
N ALA A 21 -7.44 -4.45 1.53
CA ALA A 21 -8.68 -4.92 0.88
C ALA A 21 -9.01 -4.11 -0.39
N SER A 22 -8.84 -2.79 -0.33
CA SER A 22 -9.04 -1.89 -1.46
C SER A 22 -8.02 -2.13 -2.58
N VAL A 23 -6.77 -2.39 -2.24
CA VAL A 23 -5.71 -2.75 -3.20
C VAL A 23 -6.00 -4.09 -3.88
N GLN A 24 -6.55 -5.06 -3.15
CA GLN A 24 -6.91 -6.36 -3.72
C GLN A 24 -8.12 -6.26 -4.67
N SER A 25 -9.05 -5.34 -4.42
CA SER A 25 -10.22 -5.13 -5.28
C SER A 25 -9.90 -4.39 -6.59
N LEU A 26 -8.80 -3.62 -6.63
CA LEU A 26 -8.24 -3.04 -7.85
C LEU A 26 -7.86 -4.16 -8.84
N LYS A 27 -8.66 -4.32 -9.88
CA LYS A 27 -8.38 -5.23 -11.00
C LYS A 27 -7.97 -4.40 -12.22
N PRO A 28 -6.90 -4.78 -12.93
CA PRO A 28 -6.63 -4.22 -14.24
C PRO A 28 -7.85 -4.46 -15.14
N THR A 29 -8.22 -3.46 -15.93
CA THR A 29 -9.32 -3.61 -16.89
C THR A 29 -8.81 -4.54 -17.97
N SER A 30 -9.14 -5.83 -17.88
CA SER A 30 -8.76 -6.80 -18.92
C SER A 30 -9.59 -6.49 -20.17
N VAL A 31 -9.08 -5.58 -21.00
CA VAL A 31 -9.67 -5.27 -22.29
C VAL A 31 -9.21 -6.36 -23.23
N VAL A 32 -10.15 -7.11 -23.81
CA VAL A 32 -9.84 -8.10 -24.84
C VAL A 32 -9.05 -7.39 -25.95
N ALA A 33 -7.88 -7.93 -26.28
CA ALA A 33 -7.04 -7.38 -27.32
C ALA A 33 -7.84 -7.30 -28.63
N ILE A 34 -7.79 -6.15 -29.30
CA ILE A 34 -8.41 -6.00 -30.61
C ILE A 34 -7.52 -6.77 -31.59
N THR A 35 -7.98 -7.96 -32.01
CA THR A 35 -7.30 -8.83 -32.98
C THR A 35 -7.97 -8.72 -34.35
N ASP A 36 -7.27 -9.09 -35.43
CA ASP A 36 -7.80 -9.11 -36.81
C ASP A 36 -8.16 -7.73 -37.39
N ASN A 37 -7.46 -6.68 -36.96
CA ASN A 37 -7.62 -5.31 -37.44
C ASN A 37 -6.30 -4.77 -38.01
N GLN A 38 -6.35 -4.06 -39.15
CA GLN A 38 -5.17 -3.42 -39.79
C GLN A 38 -5.06 -1.91 -39.51
N LEU A 39 -5.92 -1.36 -38.66
CA LEU A 39 -5.93 0.05 -38.30
C LEU A 39 -4.89 0.32 -37.21
N ALA A 40 -3.95 1.24 -37.47
CA ALA A 40 -2.97 1.71 -36.48
C ALA A 40 -3.60 2.25 -35.18
N THR A 41 -4.87 2.67 -35.22
CA THR A 41 -5.63 3.08 -34.04
C THR A 41 -5.91 1.90 -33.10
N ALA A 42 -6.16 0.69 -33.63
CA ALA A 42 -6.37 -0.51 -32.82
C ALA A 42 -5.08 -0.90 -32.09
N ASP A 43 -3.93 -0.82 -32.74
CA ASP A 43 -2.62 -1.06 -32.11
C ASP A 43 -2.37 -0.07 -30.96
N LYS A 44 -2.64 1.22 -31.19
CA LYS A 44 -2.50 2.25 -30.14
C LYS A 44 -3.42 1.99 -28.95
N LEU A 45 -4.66 1.54 -29.19
CA LEU A 45 -5.58 1.18 -28.11
C LEU A 45 -5.06 -0.03 -27.32
N ASN A 46 -4.55 -1.06 -27.99
CA ASN A 46 -3.93 -2.21 -27.33
C ASN A 46 -2.71 -1.80 -26.49
N MET A 47 -1.85 -0.91 -26.99
CA MET A 47 -0.70 -0.37 -26.23
C MET A 47 -1.13 0.43 -25.00
N ILE A 48 -2.18 1.25 -25.12
CA ILE A 48 -2.74 2.03 -24.00
C ILE A 48 -3.27 1.06 -22.93
N ASN A 49 -4.04 0.05 -23.33
CA ASN A 49 -4.55 -0.96 -22.39
C ASN A 49 -3.42 -1.64 -21.63
N GLN A 50 -2.37 -2.06 -22.35
CA GLN A 50 -1.21 -2.71 -21.75
C GLN A 50 -0.46 -1.78 -20.78
N THR A 51 -0.36 -0.49 -21.12
CA THR A 51 0.27 0.52 -20.25
C THR A 51 -0.57 0.76 -18.99
N LEU A 52 -1.89 0.84 -19.12
CA LEU A 52 -2.80 0.98 -17.98
C LEU A 52 -2.70 -0.22 -17.04
N ASP A 53 -2.64 -1.44 -17.58
CA ASP A 53 -2.46 -2.65 -16.78
C ASP A 53 -1.14 -2.63 -16.00
N GLN A 54 -0.06 -2.18 -16.64
CA GLN A 54 1.24 -2.00 -15.98
C GLN A 54 1.16 -0.95 -14.87
N VAL A 55 0.56 0.21 -15.12
CA VAL A 55 0.42 1.29 -14.13
C VAL A 55 -0.40 0.82 -12.93
N ILE A 56 -1.53 0.15 -13.14
CA ILE A 56 -2.36 -0.39 -12.07
C ILE A 56 -1.56 -1.41 -11.24
N THR A 57 -0.84 -2.32 -11.92
CA THR A 57 -0.02 -3.33 -11.23
C THR A 57 1.10 -2.70 -10.42
N SER A 58 1.85 -1.75 -10.97
CA SER A 58 2.90 -1.03 -10.27
C SER A 58 2.35 -0.24 -9.08
N TYR A 59 1.20 0.40 -9.23
CA TYR A 59 0.56 1.15 -8.15
C TYR A 59 0.12 0.24 -7.00
N LYS A 60 -0.47 -0.94 -7.31
CA LYS A 60 -0.80 -1.95 -6.30
C LYS A 60 0.43 -2.38 -5.51
N THR A 61 1.54 -2.69 -6.19
CA THR A 61 2.79 -3.07 -5.53
C THR A 61 3.30 -1.96 -4.62
N LEU A 62 3.28 -0.70 -5.07
CA LEU A 62 3.70 0.44 -4.26
C LEU A 62 2.85 0.56 -2.98
N LEU A 63 1.53 0.43 -3.10
CA LEU A 63 0.63 0.52 -1.94
C LEU A 63 0.86 -0.62 -0.93
N LEU A 64 1.09 -1.85 -1.39
CA LEU A 64 1.40 -2.99 -0.50
C LEU A 64 2.74 -2.80 0.21
N ASN A 65 3.76 -2.30 -0.50
CA ASN A 65 5.06 -2.02 0.12
C ASN A 65 4.95 -0.92 1.18
N ASN A 66 4.15 0.13 0.92
CA ASN A 66 3.92 1.21 1.88
C ASN A 66 3.13 0.72 3.10
N GLU A 67 2.14 -0.17 2.91
CA GLU A 67 1.41 -0.81 3.99
C GLU A 67 2.36 -1.59 4.90
N GLU A 68 3.19 -2.47 4.33
CA GLU A 68 4.18 -3.25 5.07
C GLU A 68 5.19 -2.37 5.81
N ALA A 69 5.72 -1.34 5.15
CA ALA A 69 6.63 -0.39 5.76
C ALA A 69 5.98 0.32 6.97
N THR A 70 4.71 0.71 6.85
CA THR A 70 3.96 1.37 7.92
C THR A 70 3.75 0.43 9.11
N ILE A 71 3.36 -0.82 8.87
CA ILE A 71 3.24 -1.85 9.93
C ILE A 71 4.56 -2.00 10.68
N ASN A 72 5.67 -2.08 9.96
CA ASN A 72 7.00 -2.22 10.56
C ASN A 72 7.39 -0.99 11.39
N SER A 73 7.11 0.22 10.91
CA SER A 73 7.36 1.45 11.67
C SER A 73 6.52 1.55 12.94
N VAL A 74 5.24 1.19 12.85
CA VAL A 74 4.33 1.17 14.01
C VAL A 74 4.80 0.15 15.04
N LYS A 75 5.19 -1.05 14.62
CA LYS A 75 5.74 -2.07 15.52
C LYS A 75 7.02 -1.59 16.19
N ALA A 76 7.93 -0.97 15.44
CA ALA A 76 9.16 -0.43 16.00
C ALA A 76 8.88 0.65 17.06
N LEU A 77 7.89 1.52 16.83
CA LEU A 77 7.46 2.51 17.83
C LEU A 77 6.93 1.83 19.10
N LYS A 78 6.06 0.81 18.95
CA LYS A 78 5.54 0.04 20.09
C LYS A 78 6.66 -0.58 20.92
N ASP A 79 7.60 -1.26 20.27
CA ASP A 79 8.74 -1.92 20.92
C ASP A 79 9.62 -0.89 21.66
N THR A 80 9.76 0.33 21.11
CA THR A 80 10.49 1.42 21.76
C THR A 80 9.76 1.94 22.99
N GLU A 81 8.44 2.15 22.91
CA GLU A 81 7.64 2.59 24.06
C GLU A 81 7.64 1.56 25.19
N GLU A 82 7.46 0.27 24.88
CA GLU A 82 7.50 -0.81 25.87
C GLU A 82 8.85 -0.88 26.59
N LYS A 83 9.96 -0.70 25.86
CA LYS A 83 11.31 -0.63 26.45
C LYS A 83 11.49 0.58 27.34
N ALA A 84 11.01 1.75 26.91
CA ALA A 84 11.09 2.98 27.70
C ALA A 84 10.27 2.85 29.00
N ALA A 85 9.05 2.34 28.91
CA ALA A 85 8.18 2.09 30.08
C ALA A 85 8.82 1.10 31.06
N SER A 86 9.40 0.00 30.55
CA SER A 86 10.09 -1.00 31.38
C SER A 86 11.32 -0.40 32.09
N ALA A 87 12.08 0.45 31.40
CA ALA A 87 13.24 1.11 31.98
C ALA A 87 12.85 2.10 33.09
N ILE A 88 11.72 2.80 32.94
CA ILE A 88 11.18 3.69 33.98
C ILE A 88 10.74 2.90 35.21
N GLN A 89 10.01 1.79 35.03
CA GLN A 89 9.58 0.92 36.14
C GLN A 89 10.73 0.30 36.93
N LEU A 90 11.91 0.11 36.32
CA LEU A 90 13.11 -0.41 37.00
C LEU A 90 13.86 0.66 37.81
N LEU A 91 13.56 1.95 37.61
CA LEU A 91 14.19 3.08 38.30
C LEU A 91 13.37 3.58 39.50
N GLU A 92 12.11 3.15 39.63
CA GLU A 92 11.24 3.37 40.81
C GLU A 92 11.36 2.22 41.82
#